data_AF-A0A847UT00-F1
#
_entry.id   AF-A0A847UT00-F1
#
_cell.length_a   1.000
_cell.length_b   1.000
_cell.length_c   1.000
_cell.angle_alpha   90.00
_cell.angle_beta   90.00
_cell.angle_gamma   90.00
#
_symmetry.space_group_name_H-M   'P 1'
#
loop_
_entity.id
_entity.type
_entity.pdbx_description
1 polymer ?
#
loop_
_entity_poly.entity_id
_entity_poly.type
_entity_poly.pdbx_seq_one_letter_code
_entity_poly.pdbx_strand_id
1 'polypeptide(L)' 'MDIFLLFISAIFVNNILLAQYLGNCPYLGCSKEKGVAFGMGAAVLFVIVLATVICFLIQKYVLNVLHLEYLQTIVFIL' A
#
# COMPACT_ATOMS: atom_id res chain seq x y z
N MET A 1 29.14 11.03 -6.53
CA MET A 1 28.59 11.47 -5.23
C MET A 1 27.08 11.63 -5.39
N ASP A 2 26.40 10.61 -5.90
CA ASP A 2 25.06 10.81 -6.49
C ASP A 2 24.06 9.75 -6.06
N ILE A 3 24.50 8.59 -5.55
CA ILE A 3 23.59 7.55 -5.05
C ILE A 3 22.85 8.04 -3.80
N PHE A 4 23.50 8.80 -2.91
CA PHE A 4 22.87 9.29 -1.68
C PHE A 4 21.81 10.37 -1.95
N LEU A 5 22.09 11.28 -2.88
CA LEU A 5 21.13 12.29 -3.35
C LEU A 5 20.01 11.67 -4.20
N LEU A 6 20.29 10.63 -4.99
CA LEU A 6 19.27 9.90 -5.74
C LEU A 6 18.36 9.11 -4.79
N PHE A 7 18.91 8.51 -3.72
CA PHE A 7 18.13 7.90 -2.65
C PHE A 7 17.21 8.89 -1.96
N ILE A 8 17.73 10.07 -1.58
CA ILE A 8 16.92 11.11 -0.92
C ILE A 8 15.83 11.63 -1.86
N SER A 9 16.15 11.83 -3.14
CA SER A 9 15.23 12.29 -4.19
C SER A 9 14.12 11.28 -4.45
N ALA A 10 14.44 9.99 -4.54
CA ALA A 10 13.46 8.93 -4.79
C ALA A 10 12.48 8.75 -3.61
N ILE A 11 12.98 8.84 -2.36
CA ILE A 11 12.17 8.62 -1.15
C ILE A 11 11.27 9.80 -0.82
N PHE A 12 11.65 11.04 -1.13
CA PHE A 12 10.88 12.23 -0.75
C PHE A 12 10.15 12.90 -1.92
N VAL A 13 10.72 12.91 -3.12
CA VAL A 13 10.14 13.64 -4.28
C VAL A 13 9.30 12.72 -5.16
N ASN A 14 9.72 11.46 -5.35
CA ASN A 14 9.00 10.48 -6.19
C ASN A 14 8.16 9.47 -5.39
N ASN A 15 8.13 9.57 -4.06
CA ASN A 15 7.40 8.63 -3.25
C ASN A 15 5.90 8.93 -3.27
N ILE A 16 5.17 8.07 -3.97
CA ILE A 16 3.73 8.13 -4.22
C ILE A 16 2.91 8.34 -2.93
N LEU A 17 3.41 7.84 -1.79
CA LEU A 17 2.75 7.99 -0.48
C LEU A 17 2.62 9.45 -0.01
N LEU A 18 3.60 10.31 -0.30
CA LEU A 18 3.51 11.75 0.02
C LEU A 18 2.89 12.56 -1.12
N ALA A 19 3.07 12.13 -2.36
CA ALA A 19 2.70 12.90 -3.55
C ALA A 19 1.21 12.78 -3.94
N GLN A 20 0.54 11.65 -3.66
CA GLN A 20 -0.83 11.38 -4.12
C GLN A 20 -1.89 11.30 -3.00
N TYR A 21 -1.54 11.58 -1.73
CA TYR A 21 -2.48 11.56 -0.59
C TYR A 21 -3.31 10.27 -0.45
N LEU A 22 -2.77 9.10 -0.84
CA LEU A 22 -3.47 7.83 -0.61
C LEU A 22 -3.52 7.56 0.91
N GLY A 23 -4.73 7.40 1.45
CA GLY A 23 -4.93 7.20 2.89
C GLY A 23 -5.16 8.48 3.71
N ASN A 24 -5.71 9.55 3.11
CA ASN A 24 -6.15 10.73 3.88
C ASN A 24 -7.28 10.40 4.89
N CYS A 25 -8.06 9.34 4.63
CA CYS A 25 -9.16 8.88 5.49
C CYS A 25 -8.69 8.50 6.92
N PRO A 26 -7.69 7.62 7.11
CA PRO A 26 -7.13 7.34 8.44
C PRO A 26 -6.35 8.53 9.02
N TYR A 27 -5.75 9.37 8.18
CA TYR A 27 -4.99 10.54 8.61
C TYR A 27 -5.88 11.59 9.32
N LEU A 28 -7.04 11.93 8.73
CA LEU A 28 -8.01 12.85 9.33
C LEU A 28 -8.55 12.35 10.67
N GLY A 29 -8.74 11.03 10.83
CA GLY A 29 -9.23 10.42 12.06
C GLY A 29 -8.17 10.30 13.17
N CYS A 30 -6.91 10.02 12.82
CA CYS A 30 -5.85 9.73 13.79
C CYS A 30 -4.95 10.93 14.13
N SER A 31 -5.12 12.08 13.46
CA SER A 31 -4.26 13.27 13.65
C SER A 31 -4.31 13.88 15.04
N LYS A 32 -5.36 13.62 15.83
CA LYS A 32 -5.52 14.21 17.17
C LYS A 32 -4.69 13.53 18.25
N GLU A 33 -4.40 12.24 18.13
CA GLU A 33 -3.74 11.46 19.19
C GLU A 33 -2.62 10.57 18.65
N LYS A 34 -1.39 10.81 19.13
CA LYS A 34 -0.18 10.06 18.71
C LYS A 34 -0.29 8.56 19.02
N GLY A 35 -0.98 8.18 20.09
CA GLY A 35 -1.22 6.78 20.45
C GLY A 35 -2.09 6.05 19.42
N VAL A 36 -3.16 6.72 18.97
CA VAL A 36 -4.08 6.18 17.95
C VAL A 36 -3.38 6.08 16.59
N ALA A 37 -2.56 7.08 16.23
CA ALA A 37 -1.79 7.05 14.99
C ALA A 37 -0.83 5.85 14.89
N PHE A 38 -0.15 5.50 15.99
CA PHE A 38 0.76 4.36 16.01
C PHE A 38 0.01 3.02 15.89
N GLY A 39 -1.11 2.87 16.59
CA GLY A 39 -1.97 1.69 16.49
C GLY A 39 -2.58 1.52 15.10
N MET A 40 -3.06 2.61 14.50
CA MET A 40 -3.63 2.62 13.15
C MET A 40 -2.58 2.23 12.09
N GLY A 41 -1.36 2.77 12.20
CA GLY A 41 -0.26 2.44 11.28
C GLY A 41 0.13 0.96 11.34
N ALA A 42 0.24 0.39 12.55
CA ALA A 42 0.55 -1.02 12.73
C ALA A 42 -0.56 -1.94 12.17
N ALA A 43 -1.83 -1.60 12.40
CA ALA A 43 -2.96 -2.34 11.87
C ALA A 43 -2.98 -2.33 10.34
N VAL A 44 -2.78 -1.17 9.71
CA VAL A 44 -2.77 -1.02 8.25
C VAL A 44 -1.59 -1.78 7.62
N LEU A 45 -0.39 -1.70 8.21
CA LEU A 45 0.77 -2.47 7.75
C LEU A 45 0.49 -3.98 7.76
N PHE A 46 -0.13 -4.49 8.82
CA PHE A 46 -0.48 -5.90 8.93
C PHE A 46 -1.48 -6.33 7.84
N VAL A 47 -2.55 -5.56 7.64
CA VAL A 47 -3.58 -5.87 6.65
C VAL A 47 -3.01 -5.82 5.23
N ILE A 48 -2.22 -4.80 4.88
CA ILE A 48 -1.61 -4.66 3.55
C ILE A 48 -0.69 -5.84 3.24
N VAL A 49 0.15 -6.27 4.18
CA VAL A 49 1.06 -7.41 3.97
C VAL A 49 0.27 -8.69 3.73
N LEU A 50 -0.77 -8.94 4.54
CA LEU A 50 -1.58 -10.15 4.44
C LEU A 50 -2.40 -10.15 3.14
N ALA A 51 -3.05 -9.04 2.80
CA ALA A 51 -3.79 -8.86 1.54
C ALA A 51 -2.89 -9.05 0.32
N THR A 52 -1.67 -8.48 0.33
CA THR A 52 -0.71 -8.63 -0.78
C THR A 52 -0.33 -10.09 -1.03
N VAL A 53 -0.09 -10.87 0.03
CA VAL A 53 0.26 -12.29 -0.10
C VAL A 53 -0.92 -13.08 -0.69
N ILE A 54 -2.14 -12.83 -0.20
CA ILE A 54 -3.34 -13.52 -0.68
C ILE A 54 -3.64 -13.15 -2.14
N CYS A 55 -3.61 -11.86 -2.48
CA CYS A 55 -3.82 -11.40 -3.85
C CYS A 55 -2.78 -11.95 -4.82
N PHE A 56 -1.51 -12.08 -4.39
CA PHE A 56 -0.47 -12.69 -5.22
C PHE A 56 -0.74 -14.18 -5.52
N LEU A 57 -1.20 -14.93 -4.51
CA LEU A 57 -1.61 -16.33 -4.67
C LEU A 57 -2.80 -16.44 -5.63
N ILE A 58 -3.83 -15.62 -5.46
CA ILE A 58 -5.03 -15.64 -6.32
C ILE A 58 -4.68 -15.24 -7.76
N GLN A 59 -3.84 -14.22 -7.95
CA GLN A 59 -3.44 -13.77 -9.27
C GLN A 59 -2.66 -14.86 -10.03
N LYS A 60 -1.74 -15.54 -9.35
CA LYS A 60 -0.88 -16.55 -9.98
C LYS A 60 -1.61 -17.88 -10.23
N TYR A 61 -2.43 -18.34 -9.29
CA TYR A 61 -3.05 -19.67 -9.37
C TYR A 61 -4.44 -19.67 -10.01
N VAL A 62 -5.20 -18.58 -9.89
CA VAL A 62 -6.58 -18.52 -10.39
C VAL A 62 -6.65 -17.64 -11.64
N LEU A 63 -6.15 -16.41 -11.57
CA LEU A 63 -6.40 -15.43 -12.62
C LEU A 63 -5.64 -15.71 -13.93
N ASN A 64 -4.36 -16.08 -13.83
CA ASN A 64 -3.53 -16.41 -15.00
C ASN A 64 -3.92 -17.72 -15.68
N VAL A 65 -4.35 -18.72 -14.91
CA VAL A 65 -4.74 -20.03 -15.49
C VAL A 65 -6.09 -19.93 -16.19
N LEU A 66 -6.98 -19.09 -15.68
CA LEU A 66 -8.34 -18.95 -16.20
C LEU A 66 -8.47 -17.82 -17.25
N HIS A 67 -7.40 -17.04 -17.50
CA HIS A 67 -7.40 -15.90 -18.43
C HIS A 67 -8.44 -14.80 -18.08
N LEU A 68 -8.78 -14.64 -16.79
CA LEU A 68 -9.74 -13.61 -16.32
C LEU A 68 -9.02 -12.35 -15.78
N GLU A 69 -8.13 -11.75 -16.59
CA GLU A 69 -7.44 -10.49 -16.23
C GLU A 69 -8.40 -9.33 -15.88
N TYR A 70 -9.63 -9.37 -16.38
CA TYR A 70 -10.63 -8.33 -16.08
C TYR A 70 -11.08 -8.31 -14.60
N LEU A 71 -10.99 -9.43 -13.87
CA LEU A 71 -11.40 -9.51 -12.47
C LEU A 71 -10.30 -9.04 -11.49
N GLN A 72 -9.12 -8.69 -12.01
CA GLN A 72 -7.96 -8.30 -11.20
C GLN A 72 -8.31 -7.16 -10.22
N THR A 73 -9.02 -6.13 -10.69
CA THR A 73 -9.42 -4.99 -9.86
C THR A 73 -10.29 -5.38 -8.67
N ILE A 74 -11.20 -6.37 -8.82
CA ILE A 74 -12.08 -6.82 -7.74
C ILE A 74 -11.28 -7.60 -6.70
N VAL A 75 -10.31 -8.40 -7.12
CA VAL A 75 -9.43 -9.16 -6.22
C VAL A 75 -8.52 -8.23 -5.43
N PHE A 76 -8.01 -7.15 -6.02
CA PHE A 76 -7.14 -6.18 -5.34
C PHE A 76 -7.82 -5.24 -4.34
N ILE A 77 -9.17 -5.17 -4.33
CA ILE A 77 -9.93 -4.38 -3.34
C ILE A 77 -10.05 -5.13 -2.00
N LEU A 78 -9.75 -6.45 -1.99
CA LEU A 78 -9.79 -7.32 -0.81
C LEU A 78 -8.78 -6.91 0.27
#